data_AF-A0A858B2Z7-F1
#
_entry.id   AF-A0A858B2Z7-F1
#
_cell.length_a   1.000
_cell.length_b   1.000
_cell.length_c   1.000
_cell.angle_alpha   90.00
_cell.angle_beta   90.00
_cell.angle_gamma   90.00
#
_symmetry.space_group_name_H-M   'P 1'
#
loop_
_entity.id
_entity.type
_entity.pdbx_description
1 polymer ?
#
loop_
_entity_poly.entity_id
_entity_poly.type
_entity_poly.pdbx_seq_one_letter_code
_entity_poly.pdbx_strand_id
1 'polypeptide(L)'
;MRDEWALRKGRSSYVLWTDEMIRRMQAYPERTAAEIAAELRVTPSAVRHARQRYGRFSTGTDGLCIVCDARPVFDTSAQAKKWRLCKGCYLAERKRRLEEEAESNRIRQAAHRRQKLDGDV
;
A
#
# COMPACT_ATOMS: atom_id res chain seq x y z
N MET A 1 -6.28 -19.70 26.85
CA MET A 1 -5.72 -18.64 25.98
C MET A 1 -4.97 -19.29 24.83
N ARG A 2 -5.72 -19.86 23.89
CA ARG A 2 -5.21 -20.57 22.71
C ARG A 2 -6.00 -20.09 21.50
N ASP A 3 -5.28 -19.67 20.47
CA ASP A 3 -5.64 -19.91 19.06
C ASP A 3 -6.98 -19.37 18.54
N GLU A 4 -7.19 -18.06 18.61
CA GLU A 4 -8.28 -17.39 17.87
C GLU A 4 -7.80 -16.76 16.54
N TRP A 5 -6.74 -17.30 15.94
CA TRP A 5 -6.20 -16.83 14.65
C TRP A 5 -6.46 -17.80 13.48
N ALA A 6 -7.06 -18.97 13.73
CA ALA A 6 -7.13 -20.06 12.75
C ALA A 6 -8.49 -20.25 12.03
N LEU A 7 -9.56 -19.51 12.37
CA LEU A 7 -10.91 -19.81 11.85
C LEU A 7 -11.57 -18.67 11.06
N ARG A 8 -10.94 -18.22 9.97
CA ARG A 8 -11.69 -17.51 8.92
C ARG A 8 -11.04 -17.53 7.53
N LYS A 9 -10.81 -18.74 7.01
CA LYS A 9 -10.80 -18.93 5.54
C LYS A 9 -12.20 -18.59 5.02
N GLY A 10 -12.36 -17.50 4.26
CA GLY A 10 -13.52 -17.38 3.36
C GLY A 10 -14.27 -16.05 3.21
N ARG A 11 -13.92 -14.95 3.89
CA ARG A 11 -14.48 -13.63 3.55
C ARG A 11 -13.41 -12.56 3.69
N SER A 12 -13.07 -11.92 2.57
CA SER A 12 -12.26 -10.69 2.54
C SER A 12 -12.82 -9.73 3.58
N SER A 13 -12.13 -9.58 4.71
CA SER A 13 -12.45 -8.59 5.71
C SER A 13 -12.16 -7.24 5.07
N TYR A 14 -13.15 -6.66 4.39
CA TYR A 14 -13.05 -5.31 3.87
C TYR A 14 -12.96 -4.39 5.08
N VAL A 15 -11.74 -4.11 5.52
CA VAL A 15 -11.48 -3.14 6.58
C VAL A 15 -11.97 -1.80 6.05
N LEU A 16 -13.02 -1.26 6.67
CA LEU A 16 -13.43 0.11 6.41
C LEU A 16 -12.33 1.01 6.97
N TRP A 17 -11.58 1.64 6.06
CA TRP A 17 -10.52 2.58 6.43
C TRP A 17 -11.16 3.84 7.00
N THR A 18 -10.96 4.07 8.29
CA THR A 18 -11.38 5.31 8.95
C THR A 18 -10.45 6.45 8.54
N ASP A 19 -10.92 7.70 8.65
CA ASP A 19 -10.10 8.87 8.35
C ASP A 19 -8.82 8.91 9.19
N GLU A 20 -8.87 8.42 10.43
CA GLU A 20 -7.68 8.33 11.27
C GLU A 20 -6.66 7.33 10.72
N MET A 21 -7.10 6.16 10.25
CA MET A 21 -6.21 5.19 9.62
C MET A 21 -5.57 5.77 8.34
N ILE A 22 -6.36 6.50 7.54
CA ILE A 22 -5.88 7.15 6.32
C ILE A 22 -4.82 8.20 6.67
N ARG A 23 -5.10 9.07 7.65
CA ARG A 23 -4.13 10.08 8.13
C ARG A 23 -2.86 9.43 8.65
N ARG A 24 -2.95 8.39 9.46
CA ARG A 24 -1.79 7.65 10.00
C ARG A 24 -0.95 7.02 8.89
N MET A 25 -1.60 6.41 7.89
CA MET A 25 -0.90 5.86 6.73
C MET A 25 -0.17 6.95 5.92
N GLN A 26 -0.78 8.14 5.77
CA GLN A 26 -0.23 9.26 5.00
C GLN A 26 0.78 10.10 5.76
N ALA A 27 0.80 10.03 7.10
CA ALA A 27 1.79 10.70 7.94
C ALA A 27 3.22 10.18 7.75
N TYR A 28 3.36 8.94 7.27
CA TYR A 28 4.64 8.27 7.05
C TYR A 28 4.72 7.70 5.62
N PRO A 29 4.79 8.56 4.58
CA PRO A 29 4.78 8.12 3.19
C PRO A 29 5.99 7.26 2.81
N GLU A 30 7.12 7.43 3.50
CA GLU A 30 8.36 6.67 3.33
C GLU A 30 8.27 5.23 3.86
N ARG A 31 7.49 4.99 4.91
CA ARG A 31 7.36 3.67 5.55
C ARG A 31 6.82 2.60 4.60
N THR A 32 7.29 1.38 4.80
CA THR A 32 6.83 0.19 4.09
C THR A 32 5.38 -0.13 4.45
N ALA A 33 4.71 -0.90 3.58
CA ALA A 33 3.36 -1.38 3.88
C ALA A 33 3.32 -2.29 5.12
N ALA A 34 4.43 -2.98 5.45
CA ALA A 34 4.53 -3.85 6.61
C ALA A 34 4.58 -3.06 7.93
N GLU A 35 5.36 -1.98 7.98
CA GLU A 35 5.47 -1.13 9.18
C GLU A 35 4.13 -0.45 9.50
N ILE A 36 3.47 0.12 8.49
CA ILE A 36 2.14 0.73 8.68
C ILE A 36 1.11 -0.32 9.07
N ALA A 37 1.18 -1.52 8.48
CA ALA A 37 0.29 -2.62 8.81
C ALA A 37 0.44 -3.05 10.27
N ALA A 38 1.67 -3.12 10.79
CA ALA A 38 1.93 -3.43 12.19
C ALA A 38 1.38 -2.33 13.12
N GLU A 39 1.58 -1.05 12.79
CA GLU A 39 1.05 0.09 13.55
C GLU A 39 -0.48 0.08 13.60
N LEU A 40 -1.13 -0.12 12.45
CA LEU A 40 -2.58 -0.07 12.30
C LEU A 40 -3.28 -1.41 12.58
N ARG A 41 -2.52 -2.46 12.90
CA ARG A 41 -3.02 -3.84 13.12
C ARG A 41 -3.87 -4.36 11.94
N VAL A 42 -3.43 -4.08 10.71
CA VAL A 42 -4.03 -4.59 9.46
C VAL A 42 -3.03 -5.44 8.69
N THR A 43 -3.42 -5.99 7.54
CA THR A 43 -2.47 -6.71 6.67
C THR A 43 -1.68 -5.73 5.79
N PRO A 44 -0.43 -6.04 5.41
CA PRO A 44 0.32 -5.23 4.44
C PRO A 44 -0.40 -5.07 3.10
N SER A 45 -1.20 -6.06 2.69
CA SER A 45 -2.02 -5.96 1.48
C SER A 45 -3.12 -4.91 1.62
N ALA A 46 -3.77 -4.81 2.79
CA ALA A 46 -4.77 -3.78 3.04
C ALA A 46 -4.16 -2.38 2.91
N VAL A 47 -2.94 -2.16 3.41
CA VAL A 47 -2.22 -0.88 3.27
C VAL A 47 -1.93 -0.56 1.79
N ARG A 48 -1.45 -1.54 1.01
CA ARG A 48 -1.22 -1.33 -0.44
C ARG A 48 -2.51 -0.95 -1.17
N HIS A 49 -3.62 -1.63 -0.88
CA HIS A 49 -4.93 -1.29 -1.46
C HIS A 49 -5.42 0.09 -1.00
N ALA A 50 -5.19 0.47 0.25
CA ALA A 50 -5.51 1.80 0.74
C ALA A 50 -4.68 2.88 0.04
N ARG A 51 -3.37 2.68 -0.14
CA ARG A 51 -2.51 3.58 -0.94
C ARG A 51 -2.98 3.66 -2.40
N GLN A 52 -3.48 2.58 -2.99
CA GLN A 52 -4.11 2.61 -4.32
C GLN A 52 -5.38 3.48 -4.35
N ARG A 53 -6.17 3.43 -3.27
CA ARG A 53 -7.41 4.18 -3.17
C ARG A 53 -7.19 5.66 -2.86
N TYR A 54 -6.45 5.96 -1.81
CA TYR A 54 -6.34 7.31 -1.21
C TYR A 54 -5.04 8.04 -1.59
N GLY A 55 -4.09 7.35 -2.22
CA GLY A 55 -2.75 7.90 -2.42
C GLY A 55 -1.89 7.80 -1.16
N ARG A 56 -0.61 8.15 -1.32
CA ARG A 56 0.42 8.06 -0.27
C ARG A 56 0.58 9.35 0.53
N PHE A 57 0.14 10.48 -0.04
CA PHE A 57 0.35 11.81 0.50
C PHE A 57 -1.01 12.48 0.78
N SER A 58 -1.06 13.34 1.79
CA SER A 58 -2.28 14.03 2.25
C SER A 58 -2.27 15.53 2.04
N THR A 59 -1.11 16.17 1.96
CA THR A 59 -0.95 17.64 1.98
C THR A 59 -0.23 18.15 0.74
N GLY A 60 -0.72 19.22 0.12
CA GLY A 60 -0.05 19.94 -0.96
C GLY A 60 -0.94 21.03 -1.56
N THR A 61 -0.37 21.92 -2.37
CA THR A 61 -1.09 23.06 -2.96
C THR A 61 -2.02 22.60 -4.08
N ASP A 62 -3.23 23.18 -4.13
CA ASP A 62 -4.23 22.87 -5.15
C ASP A 62 -3.72 23.20 -6.57
N GLY A 63 -4.00 22.30 -7.52
CA GLY A 63 -3.48 22.37 -8.89
C GLY A 63 -2.01 21.93 -9.07
N LEU A 64 -1.23 21.86 -7.98
CA LEU A 64 0.16 21.41 -8.01
C LEU A 64 0.31 19.96 -7.50
N CYS A 65 1.47 19.39 -7.83
CA CYS A 65 1.87 18.06 -7.39
C CYS A 65 2.00 18.02 -5.87
N ILE A 66 1.21 17.16 -5.22
CA ILE A 66 1.16 17.00 -3.76
C ILE A 66 2.51 16.60 -3.13
N VAL A 67 3.47 16.13 -3.92
CA VAL A 67 4.80 15.69 -3.43
C VAL A 67 5.85 16.78 -3.53
N CYS A 68 5.88 17.52 -4.65
CA CYS A 68 6.99 18.45 -4.93
C CYS A 68 6.55 19.91 -4.97
N ASP A 69 5.24 20.16 -4.92
CA ASP A 69 4.60 21.48 -4.87
C ASP A 69 5.06 22.51 -5.92
N ALA A 70 5.65 22.04 -7.02
CA ALA A 70 6.33 22.90 -8.01
C ALA A 70 5.81 22.70 -9.43
N ARG A 71 5.17 21.56 -9.70
CA ARG A 71 4.76 21.15 -11.06
C ARG A 71 3.27 20.89 -11.09
N PRO A 72 2.59 21.17 -12.21
CA PRO A 72 1.18 20.85 -12.36
C PRO A 72 0.93 19.35 -12.23
N VAL A 73 -0.27 19.01 -11.76
CA VAL A 73 -0.75 17.62 -11.75
C VAL A 73 -0.76 17.07 -13.17
N PHE A 74 -0.29 15.83 -13.34
CA PHE A 74 -0.27 15.17 -14.65
C PHE A 74 -1.67 14.70 -15.02
N ASP A 75 -2.28 15.45 -15.94
CA ASP A 75 -3.68 15.33 -16.29
C ASP A 75 -3.98 14.16 -17.25
N THR A 76 -2.96 13.63 -17.91
CA THR A 76 -3.13 12.58 -18.93
C THR A 76 -3.31 11.19 -18.32
N SER A 77 -2.96 11.00 -17.03
CA SER A 77 -3.22 9.77 -16.28
C SER A 77 -4.31 10.01 -15.23
N ALA A 78 -5.41 9.28 -15.32
CA ALA A 78 -6.49 9.33 -14.32
C ALA A 78 -5.97 9.00 -12.90
N GLN A 79 -4.98 8.12 -12.79
CA GLN A 79 -4.39 7.75 -11.50
C GLN A 79 -3.49 8.87 -10.95
N ALA A 80 -2.73 9.54 -11.82
CA ALA A 80 -1.92 10.69 -11.42
C ALA A 80 -2.80 11.87 -10.99
N LYS A 81 -3.91 12.12 -11.70
CA LYS A 81 -4.97 13.06 -11.29
C LYS A 81 -5.51 12.72 -9.89
N LYS A 82 -5.91 11.46 -9.70
CA LYS A 82 -6.47 10.97 -8.44
C LYS A 82 -5.54 11.17 -7.24
N TRP A 83 -4.24 10.96 -7.43
CA TRP A 83 -3.23 11.14 -6.37
C TRP A 83 -2.57 12.52 -6.39
N ARG A 84 -3.03 13.43 -7.26
CA ARG A 84 -2.49 14.78 -7.43
C ARG A 84 -0.97 14.80 -7.67
N LEU A 85 -0.47 13.95 -8.56
CA LEU A 85 0.96 13.83 -8.86
C LEU A 85 1.30 14.44 -10.23
N CYS A 86 2.42 15.17 -10.31
CA CYS A 86 3.04 15.46 -11.60
C CYS A 86 3.61 14.17 -12.23
N LYS A 87 4.00 14.23 -13.51
CA LYS A 87 4.49 13.06 -14.27
C LYS A 87 5.69 12.40 -13.57
N GLY A 88 6.65 13.19 -13.11
CA GLY A 88 7.85 12.68 -12.44
C GLY A 88 7.53 11.94 -11.14
N CYS A 89 6.76 12.57 -10.24
CA CYS A 89 6.37 11.96 -8.97
C CYS A 89 5.44 10.75 -9.17
N TYR A 90 4.58 10.77 -10.20
CA TYR A 90 3.75 9.63 -10.57
C TYR A 90 4.58 8.42 -11.02
N LEU A 91 5.59 8.63 -11.87
CA LEU A 91 6.46 7.55 -12.32
C LEU A 91 7.31 6.98 -11.18
N ALA A 92 7.80 7.84 -10.28
CA ALA A 92 8.51 7.41 -9.08
C ALA A 92 7.62 6.55 -8.16
N GLU A 93 6.38 6.99 -7.89
CA GLU A 93 5.42 6.23 -7.09
C GLU A 93 5.04 4.90 -7.77
N ARG A 94 4.86 4.90 -9.09
CA ARG A 94 4.57 3.68 -9.86
C ARG A 94 5.73 2.69 -9.79
N LYS A 95 6.98 3.16 -9.96
CA LYS A 95 8.18 2.32 -9.82
C LYS A 95 8.24 1.70 -8.42
N ARG A 96 8.06 2.51 -7.38
CA ARG A 96 8.07 2.05 -5.98
C ARG A 96 7.03 0.95 -5.72
N ARG A 97 5.82 1.10 -6.25
CA ARG A 97 4.77 0.08 -6.11
C ARG A 97 5.14 -1.24 -6.79
N LEU A 98 5.75 -1.18 -7.97
CA LEU A 98 6.20 -2.38 -8.68
C LEU A 98 7.31 -3.10 -7.88
N GLU A 99 8.21 -2.35 -7.26
CA GLU A 99 9.25 -2.90 -6.37
C GLU A 99 8.64 -3.56 -5.12
N GLU A 100 7.72 -2.86 -4.43
CA GLU A 100 6.99 -3.39 -3.27
C GLU A 100 6.19 -4.66 -3.61
N GLU A 101 5.55 -4.70 -4.80
CA GLU A 101 4.81 -5.87 -5.27
C GLU A 101 5.74 -7.03 -5.64
N ALA A 102 6.85 -6.75 -6.33
CA ALA A 102 7.85 -7.75 -6.66
C ALA A 102 8.43 -8.41 -5.40
N GLU A 103 8.74 -7.62 -4.38
CA GLU A 103 9.22 -8.12 -3.09
C GLU A 103 8.14 -8.97 -2.39
N SER A 104 6.90 -8.48 -2.33
CA SER A 104 5.78 -9.24 -1.78
C SER A 104 5.56 -10.58 -2.53
N ASN A 105 5.79 -10.62 -3.84
CA ASN A 105 5.68 -11.83 -4.65
C ASN A 105 6.80 -12.81 -4.33
N ARG A 106 8.05 -12.33 -4.20
CA ARG A 106 9.20 -13.16 -3.83
C ARG A 106 9.00 -13.85 -2.49
N ILE A 107 8.52 -13.11 -1.47
CA ILE A 107 8.24 -13.67 -0.13
C ILE A 107 7.17 -14.76 -0.21
N ARG A 108 6.06 -14.51 -0.92
CA ARG A 108 4.99 -15.50 -1.11
C ARG A 108 5.49 -16.77 -1.81
N GLN A 109 6.27 -16.61 -2.87
CA GLN A 109 6.84 -17.75 -3.61
C GLN A 109 7.84 -18.53 -2.75
N ALA A 110 8.68 -17.86 -1.95
CA ALA A 110 9.61 -18.53 -1.04
C ALA A 110 8.88 -19.33 0.05
N ALA A 111 7.82 -18.77 0.64
CA ALA A 111 7.00 -19.45 1.62
C ALA A 111 6.29 -20.68 1.01
N HIS A 112 5.71 -20.54 -0.18
CA HIS A 112 5.07 -21.64 -0.89
C HIS A 112 6.06 -22.76 -1.26
N ARG A 113 7.30 -22.43 -1.66
CA ARG A 113 8.34 -23.43 -1.91
C ARG A 113 8.71 -24.22 -0.65
N ARG A 114 8.84 -23.56 0.51
CA ARG A 114 9.12 -24.23 1.78
C ARG A 114 7.99 -25.18 2.19
N GLN A 115 6.74 -24.74 2.09
CA GLN A 115 5.58 -25.59 2.39
C GLN A 115 5.52 -26.86 1.55
N LYS A 116 5.93 -26.80 0.27
CA LYS A 116 6.02 -28.01 -0.57
C LYS A 116 7.11 -28.96 -0.08
N LEU A 117 8.28 -28.45 0.27
CA LEU A 117 9.39 -29.27 0.77
C LEU A 117 9.06 -29.92 2.12
N ASP A 118 8.37 -29.20 3.02
CA ASP A 118 8.00 -29.71 4.35
C ASP A 118 6.77 -30.65 4.32
N GLY A 119 5.94 -30.56 3.26
CA GLY A 119 4.74 -31.38 3.08
C GLY A 119 4.94 -32.64 2.23
N ASP A 120 6.11 -32.81 1.62
CA ASP A 120 6.54 -34.01 0.89
C ASP A 120 7.35 -34.99 1.81
N VAL A 121 7.19 -34.88 3.15
CA VAL A 121 7.70 -35.82 4.18
C VAL A 121 6.56 -36.56 4.85
#